data_AF-A0AAE5NZ04-F1
#
_entry.id   AF-A0AAE5NZ04-F1
#
_cell.length_a   1.000
_cell.length_b   1.000
_cell.length_c   1.000
_cell.angle_alpha   90.00
_cell.angle_beta   90.00
_cell.angle_gamma   90.00
#
_symmetry.space_group_name_H-M   'P 1'
#
loop_
_entity.id
_entity.type
_entity.pdbx_description
1 polymer ?
#
loop_
_entity_poly.entity_id
_entity_poly.type
_entity_poly.pdbx_seq_one_letter_code
_entity_poly.pdbx_strand_id
1 'polypeptide(L)'
;MDAEIFSLDSLSIYKDINIASAKPSLKERKNIKHYALDYLNIDEKNNASLFKTLLEDAMRVSSKEVLLIVGGSSFYLKSILEGLSSMPKISGEEAVKIEREINSLANPYAFLKSIDPTSAFKIHPNDTYRIHKALEIFYSTHTPPSEYFKANPKKPFEHAISLFALSVEKSTLHNNIKQRTKNMLHSGLIEEIKALYTQYPKDSQPFKAIGVKESVLYLEKRLTLKELEETITSNTIKLAKRQNTFNKTQFNNLYTGSVGEVRHAILNHSKSAIKG
;
A
#
# COMPACT_ATOMS: atom_id res chain seq x y z
N MET A 1 7.30 -25.20 -7.77
CA MET A 1 7.39 -24.93 -6.33
C MET A 1 5.97 -24.96 -5.80
N ASP A 2 5.76 -25.64 -4.68
CA ASP A 2 4.46 -25.72 -4.01
C ASP A 2 4.39 -24.59 -2.98
N ALA A 3 3.61 -23.55 -3.29
CA ALA A 3 3.58 -22.32 -2.51
C ALA A 3 2.20 -21.67 -2.53
N GLU A 4 1.87 -20.98 -1.45
CA GLU A 4 0.71 -20.09 -1.36
C GLU A 4 1.15 -18.63 -1.59
N ILE A 5 0.21 -17.73 -1.89
CA ILE A 5 0.51 -16.34 -2.22
C ILE A 5 -0.08 -15.41 -1.16
N PHE A 6 0.70 -14.46 -0.68
CA PHE A 6 0.24 -13.32 0.09
C PHE A 6 0.25 -12.07 -0.80
N SER A 7 -0.92 -11.53 -1.12
CA SER A 7 -1.01 -10.29 -1.90
C SER A 7 -0.54 -9.12 -1.05
N LEU A 8 0.40 -8.33 -1.54
CA LEU A 8 0.86 -7.08 -0.90
C LEU A 8 0.53 -5.87 -1.78
N ASP A 9 -0.75 -5.71 -2.07
CA ASP A 9 -1.29 -4.64 -2.89
C ASP A 9 -2.43 -3.92 -2.17
N SER A 10 -2.25 -2.61 -1.99
CA SER A 10 -3.16 -1.79 -1.19
C SER A 10 -4.54 -1.58 -1.81
N LEU A 11 -4.75 -1.97 -3.08
CA LEU A 11 -6.03 -1.87 -3.77
C LEU A 11 -6.70 -3.23 -3.97
N SER A 12 -5.94 -4.30 -4.24
CA SER A 12 -6.49 -5.66 -4.44
C SER A 12 -7.11 -6.28 -3.17
N ILE A 13 -6.77 -5.74 -2.00
CA ILE A 13 -7.33 -6.14 -0.72
C ILE A 13 -8.83 -5.84 -0.62
N TYR A 14 -9.35 -4.89 -1.40
CA TYR A 14 -10.76 -4.53 -1.41
C TYR A 14 -11.58 -5.48 -2.30
N LYS A 15 -12.67 -6.03 -1.76
CA LYS A 15 -13.54 -7.02 -2.41
C LYS A 15 -14.07 -6.54 -3.76
N ASP A 16 -14.64 -5.34 -3.77
CA ASP A 16 -15.42 -4.88 -4.93
C ASP A 16 -14.59 -4.11 -5.98
N ILE A 17 -13.25 -4.01 -5.80
CA ILE A 17 -12.36 -3.36 -6.76
C ILE A 17 -11.57 -4.42 -7.53
N ASN A 18 -12.07 -4.82 -8.69
CA ASN A 18 -11.52 -5.92 -9.47
C ASN A 18 -10.68 -5.41 -10.66
N ILE A 19 -11.27 -4.56 -11.48
CA ILE A 19 -10.64 -4.04 -12.69
C ILE A 19 -9.55 -3.03 -12.31
N ALA A 20 -9.87 -2.06 -11.45
CA ALA A 20 -8.92 -1.01 -11.08
C ALA A 20 -7.65 -1.54 -10.37
N SER A 21 -7.80 -2.61 -9.58
CA SER A 21 -6.70 -3.27 -8.87
C SER A 21 -5.88 -4.21 -9.75
N ALA A 22 -6.36 -4.55 -10.95
CA ALA A 22 -5.80 -5.61 -11.78
C ALA A 22 -5.58 -6.91 -11.00
N LYS A 23 -6.49 -7.25 -10.07
CA LYS A 23 -6.38 -8.48 -9.28
C LYS A 23 -6.48 -9.69 -10.21
N PRO A 24 -5.76 -10.79 -9.90
CA PRO A 24 -5.85 -12.00 -10.69
C PRO A 24 -7.29 -12.54 -10.67
N SER A 25 -7.78 -12.89 -11.85
CA SER A 25 -9.06 -13.58 -12.02
C SER A 25 -9.02 -14.95 -11.36
N LEU A 26 -10.19 -15.52 -11.04
CA LEU A 26 -10.28 -16.88 -10.48
C LEU A 26 -9.57 -17.93 -11.37
N LYS A 27 -9.62 -17.73 -12.70
CA LYS A 27 -8.92 -18.57 -13.68
C LYS A 27 -7.41 -18.47 -13.57
N GLU A 28 -6.87 -17.27 -13.36
CA GLU A 28 -5.42 -17.06 -13.19
C GLU A 28 -4.92 -17.57 -11.84
N ARG A 29 -5.76 -17.51 -10.80
CA ARG A 29 -5.42 -18.05 -9.48
C ARG A 29 -5.21 -19.57 -9.50
N LYS A 30 -5.81 -20.32 -10.44
CA LYS A 30 -5.61 -21.78 -10.63
C LYS A 30 -5.61 -22.59 -9.33
N ASN A 31 -6.57 -22.31 -8.44
CA ASN A 31 -6.71 -22.91 -7.09
C ASN A 31 -5.54 -22.64 -6.12
N ILE A 32 -4.58 -21.78 -6.46
CA ILE A 32 -3.56 -21.30 -5.54
C ILE A 32 -4.22 -20.35 -4.55
N LYS A 33 -4.08 -20.65 -3.26
CA LYS A 33 -4.62 -19.79 -2.20
C LYS A 33 -3.91 -18.45 -2.20
N HIS A 34 -4.70 -17.38 -2.20
CA HIS A 34 -4.24 -16.00 -2.10
C HIS A 34 -4.76 -15.40 -0.80
N TYR A 35 -3.85 -14.96 0.07
CA TYR A 35 -4.16 -14.19 1.27
C TYR A 35 -4.15 -12.69 0.98
N ALA A 36 -4.80 -11.91 1.86
CA ALA A 36 -4.89 -10.44 1.78
C ALA A 36 -5.43 -9.91 0.42
N LEU A 37 -6.33 -10.68 -0.18
CA LEU A 37 -7.04 -10.37 -1.42
C LEU A 37 -8.54 -10.56 -1.10
N ASP A 38 -9.40 -9.63 -1.54
CA ASP A 38 -10.85 -9.68 -1.26
C ASP A 38 -11.17 -9.71 0.26
N TYR A 39 -10.38 -8.99 1.07
CA TYR A 39 -10.50 -8.99 2.53
C TYR A 39 -11.36 -7.84 3.07
N LEU A 40 -11.15 -6.62 2.57
CA LEU A 40 -11.80 -5.40 3.06
C LEU A 40 -13.03 -5.00 2.21
N ASN A 41 -14.01 -4.39 2.86
CA ASN A 41 -15.02 -3.56 2.24
C ASN A 41 -14.43 -2.16 1.94
N ILE A 42 -15.07 -1.39 1.04
CA ILE A 42 -14.53 -0.13 0.51
C ILE A 42 -14.32 0.95 1.57
N ASP A 43 -15.19 0.99 2.58
CA ASP A 43 -15.20 1.94 3.69
C ASP A 43 -14.24 1.57 4.82
N GLU A 44 -13.68 0.36 4.81
CA GLU A 44 -12.71 -0.08 5.80
C GLU A 44 -11.31 0.49 5.53
N LYS A 45 -10.58 0.81 6.61
CA LYS A 45 -9.26 1.44 6.51
C LYS A 45 -8.17 0.42 6.23
N ASN A 46 -7.32 0.73 5.26
CA ASN A 46 -6.12 -0.04 4.93
C ASN A 46 -4.83 0.68 5.39
N ASN A 47 -3.93 -0.06 6.04
CA ASN A 47 -2.62 0.41 6.46
C ASN A 47 -1.59 -0.74 6.56
N ALA A 48 -0.32 -0.40 6.73
CA ALA A 48 0.76 -1.40 6.84
C ALA A 48 0.63 -2.32 8.07
N SER A 49 0.03 -1.86 9.17
CA SER A 49 -0.18 -2.68 10.37
C SER A 49 -1.20 -3.79 10.14
N LEU A 50 -2.23 -3.52 9.34
CA LEU A 50 -3.18 -4.54 8.91
C LEU A 50 -2.46 -5.61 8.09
N PHE A 51 -1.66 -5.23 7.09
CA PHE A 51 -0.90 -6.19 6.29
C PHE A 51 0.10 -7.01 7.11
N LYS A 52 0.74 -6.43 8.13
CA LYS A 52 1.59 -7.17 9.08
C LYS A 52 0.78 -8.28 9.76
N THR A 53 -0.38 -7.92 10.31
CA THR A 53 -1.26 -8.86 11.02
C THR A 53 -1.73 -9.97 10.08
N LEU A 54 -2.22 -9.61 8.89
CA LEU A 54 -2.66 -10.59 7.89
C LEU A 54 -1.53 -11.51 7.42
N LEU A 55 -0.30 -10.99 7.31
CA LEU A 55 0.86 -11.79 6.95
C LEU A 55 1.19 -12.81 8.06
N GLU A 56 1.21 -12.38 9.32
CA GLU A 56 1.43 -13.26 10.46
C GLU A 56 0.33 -14.32 10.56
N ASP A 57 -0.93 -13.96 10.30
CA ASP A 57 -2.05 -14.90 10.26
C ASP A 57 -1.87 -15.90 9.12
N ALA A 58 -1.53 -15.44 7.92
CA ALA A 58 -1.26 -16.28 6.75
C ALA A 58 -0.12 -17.26 7.02
N MET A 59 0.95 -16.83 7.70
CA MET A 59 2.06 -17.69 8.08
C MET A 59 1.64 -18.79 9.07
N ARG A 60 0.69 -18.51 9.98
CA ARG A 60 0.18 -19.51 10.93
C ARG A 60 -0.76 -20.52 10.29
N VAL A 61 -1.56 -20.10 9.29
CA VAL A 61 -2.59 -20.96 8.68
C VAL A 61 -2.20 -21.55 7.32
N SER A 62 -1.05 -21.14 6.78
CA SER A 62 -0.53 -21.66 5.51
C SER A 62 -0.31 -23.16 5.63
N SER A 63 -0.82 -23.90 4.65
CA SER A 63 -0.58 -25.34 4.54
C SER A 63 0.76 -25.66 3.88
N LYS A 64 1.45 -24.64 3.37
CA LYS A 64 2.70 -24.74 2.60
C LYS A 64 3.85 -24.13 3.38
N GLU A 65 5.02 -24.72 3.22
CA GLU A 65 6.28 -24.22 3.77
C GLU A 65 6.68 -22.88 3.14
N VAL A 66 6.35 -22.68 1.85
CA VAL A 66 6.69 -21.46 1.13
C VAL A 66 5.46 -20.57 0.96
N LEU A 67 5.53 -19.36 1.54
CA LEU A 67 4.59 -18.28 1.32
C LEU A 67 5.25 -17.18 0.46
N LEU A 68 4.72 -16.95 -0.74
CA LEU A 68 5.20 -15.92 -1.64
C LEU A 68 4.46 -14.60 -1.43
N ILE A 69 5.17 -13.58 -0.94
CA ILE A 69 4.65 -12.22 -0.85
C ILE A 69 4.78 -11.56 -2.23
N VAL A 70 3.65 -11.21 -2.85
CA VAL A 70 3.61 -10.66 -4.22
C VAL A 70 2.83 -9.35 -4.21
N GLY A 71 3.45 -8.26 -4.66
CA GLY A 71 2.75 -6.98 -4.79
C GLY A 71 3.67 -5.78 -4.98
N GLY A 72 3.05 -4.61 -5.19
CA GLY A 72 3.75 -3.36 -5.46
C GLY A 72 3.83 -2.39 -4.28
N SER A 73 3.32 -2.76 -3.09
CA SER A 73 3.28 -1.85 -1.93
C SER A 73 4.60 -1.86 -1.16
N SER A 74 5.68 -1.42 -1.80
CA SER A 74 7.05 -1.44 -1.23
C SER A 74 7.15 -0.74 0.12
N PHE A 75 6.40 0.35 0.32
CA PHE A 75 6.34 1.04 1.61
C PHE A 75 5.75 0.16 2.71
N TYR A 76 4.72 -0.65 2.41
CA TYR A 76 4.14 -1.58 3.37
C TYR A 76 5.13 -2.70 3.69
N LEU A 77 5.79 -3.29 2.69
CA LEU A 77 6.82 -4.31 2.92
C LEU A 77 7.93 -3.78 3.82
N LYS A 78 8.45 -2.59 3.52
CA LYS A 78 9.49 -1.94 4.31
C LYS A 78 9.04 -1.70 5.75
N SER A 79 7.80 -1.23 5.93
CA SER A 79 7.23 -0.97 7.25
C SER A 79 7.04 -2.25 8.06
N ILE A 80 6.67 -3.35 7.41
CA ILE A 80 6.59 -4.68 8.06
C ILE A 80 7.98 -5.11 8.50
N LEU A 81 8.96 -5.10 7.58
CA LEU A 81 10.34 -5.55 7.84
C LEU A 81 11.02 -4.77 8.96
N GLU A 82 10.94 -3.45 8.94
CA GLU A 82 11.55 -2.60 9.98
C GLU A 82 10.75 -2.56 11.28
N GLY A 83 9.51 -3.02 11.25
CA GLY A 83 8.58 -2.90 12.34
C GLY A 83 7.79 -1.59 12.34
N LEU A 84 6.65 -1.67 13.00
CA LEU A 84 5.75 -0.56 13.26
C LEU A 84 5.73 -0.33 14.78
N SER A 85 5.87 0.93 15.20
CA SER A 85 5.60 1.30 16.59
C SER A 85 4.11 1.14 16.86
N SER A 86 3.76 0.74 18.08
CA SER A 86 2.38 0.73 18.54
C SER A 86 1.81 2.15 18.49
N MET A 87 0.68 2.31 17.82
CA MET A 87 -0.09 3.55 17.90
C MET A 87 -1.02 3.49 19.10
N PRO A 88 -1.34 4.64 19.74
CA PRO A 88 -2.33 4.69 20.80
C PRO A 88 -3.69 4.21 20.25
N LYS A 89 -4.44 3.48 21.08
CA LYS A 89 -5.81 3.08 20.74
C LYS A 89 -6.73 4.26 21.03
N ILE A 90 -7.35 4.79 19.99
CA ILE A 90 -8.22 5.96 20.06
C ILE A 90 -9.65 5.50 19.79
N SER A 91 -10.57 5.84 20.69
CA SER A 91 -12.00 5.53 20.49
C SER A 91 -12.60 6.39 19.36
N GLY A 92 -13.76 6.00 18.82
CA GLY A 92 -14.41 6.78 17.75
C GLY A 92 -14.72 8.23 18.17
N GLU A 93 -15.22 8.44 19.38
CA GLU A 93 -15.52 9.77 19.93
C GLU A 93 -14.26 10.59 20.15
N GLU A 94 -13.23 9.96 20.68
CA GLU A 94 -11.93 10.60 20.92
C GLU A 94 -11.27 11.01 19.60
N ALA A 95 -11.34 10.17 18.56
CA ALA A 95 -10.80 10.49 17.24
C ALA A 95 -11.48 11.74 16.66
N VAL A 96 -12.81 11.86 16.80
CA VAL A 96 -13.55 13.05 16.37
C VAL A 96 -13.14 14.29 17.15
N LYS A 97 -12.91 14.16 18.47
CA LYS A 97 -12.43 15.28 19.29
C LYS A 97 -11.03 15.73 18.87
N ILE A 98 -10.09 14.79 18.75
CA ILE A 98 -8.70 15.07 18.32
C ILE A 98 -8.69 15.74 16.95
N GLU A 99 -9.50 15.27 16.01
CA GLU A 99 -9.62 15.89 14.68
C GLU A 99 -10.06 17.36 14.77
N ARG A 100 -11.01 17.69 15.63
CA ARG A 100 -11.43 19.09 15.85
C ARG A 100 -10.32 19.92 16.46
N GLU A 101 -9.60 19.39 17.45
CA GLU A 101 -8.48 20.08 18.09
C GLU A 101 -7.40 20.42 17.05
N ILE A 102 -7.00 19.44 16.23
CA ILE A 102 -6.00 19.63 15.17
C ILE A 102 -6.49 20.66 14.14
N ASN A 103 -7.74 20.57 13.70
CA ASN A 103 -8.30 21.49 12.69
C ASN A 103 -8.54 22.91 13.22
N SER A 104 -8.60 23.09 14.54
CA SER A 104 -8.69 24.43 15.17
C SER A 104 -7.35 25.17 15.21
N LEU A 105 -6.24 24.45 15.02
CA LEU A 105 -4.91 25.05 15.01
C LEU A 105 -4.72 25.91 13.75
N ALA A 106 -4.38 27.19 13.95
CA ALA A 106 -4.02 28.08 12.85
C ALA A 106 -2.81 27.57 12.05
N ASN A 107 -1.86 26.91 12.71
CA ASN A 107 -0.71 26.29 12.07
C ASN A 107 -0.30 25.00 12.81
N PRO A 108 -0.75 23.82 12.34
CA PRO A 108 -0.44 22.54 12.96
C PRO A 108 1.07 22.24 13.05
N TYR A 109 1.86 22.66 12.05
CA TYR A 109 3.31 22.45 12.08
C TYR A 109 4.01 23.31 13.14
N ALA A 110 3.61 24.58 13.26
CA ALA A 110 4.16 25.47 14.29
C ALA A 110 3.84 24.95 15.70
N PHE A 111 2.62 24.44 15.90
CA PHE A 111 2.24 23.81 17.16
C PHE A 111 3.05 22.53 17.43
N LEU A 112 3.19 21.64 16.44
CA LEU A 112 4.05 20.45 16.57
C LEU A 112 5.49 20.85 16.95
N LYS A 113 6.03 21.90 16.31
CA LYS A 113 7.37 22.41 16.61
C LYS A 113 7.51 22.94 18.04
N SER A 114 6.47 23.51 18.63
CA SER A 114 6.53 23.99 20.01
C SER A 114 6.46 22.86 21.04
N ILE A 115 5.71 21.78 20.76
CA ILE A 115 5.57 20.65 21.69
C ILE A 115 6.66 19.58 21.50
N ASP A 116 7.19 19.41 20.29
CA ASP A 116 8.18 18.39 19.96
C ASP A 116 9.08 18.84 18.78
N PRO A 117 10.10 19.67 19.06
CA PRO A 117 11.06 20.11 18.06
C PRO A 117 11.79 18.95 17.36
N THR A 118 11.98 17.81 18.04
CA THR A 118 12.69 16.64 17.51
C THR A 118 11.90 15.98 16.39
N SER A 119 10.60 15.78 16.57
CA SER A 119 9.74 15.26 15.51
C SER A 119 9.54 16.28 14.40
N ALA A 120 9.33 17.55 14.75
CA ALA A 120 9.16 18.63 13.76
C ALA A 120 10.37 18.76 12.83
N PHE A 121 11.59 18.59 13.34
CA PHE A 121 12.81 18.62 12.51
C PHE A 121 12.82 17.52 11.42
N LYS A 122 12.24 16.35 11.70
CA LYS A 122 12.22 15.20 10.79
C LYS A 122 11.04 15.25 9.80
N ILE A 123 10.03 16.05 10.07
CA ILE A 123 8.79 16.12 9.30
C ILE A 123 8.80 17.39 8.47
N HIS A 124 8.65 17.27 7.15
CA HIS A 124 8.58 18.43 6.29
C HIS A 124 7.31 19.26 6.62
N PRO A 125 7.36 20.61 6.64
CA PRO A 125 6.21 21.46 6.99
C PRO A 125 4.95 21.22 6.13
N ASN A 126 5.13 20.78 4.89
CA ASN A 126 4.04 20.46 3.97
C ASN A 126 3.55 19.01 4.06
N ASP A 127 4.14 18.17 4.91
CA ASP A 127 3.70 16.79 5.14
C ASP A 127 2.56 16.76 6.16
N THR A 128 1.40 17.26 5.73
CA THR A 128 0.20 17.38 6.57
C THR A 128 -0.22 16.06 7.20
N TYR A 129 0.00 14.95 6.50
CA TYR A 129 -0.28 13.61 7.03
C TYR A 129 0.60 13.25 8.22
N ARG A 130 1.93 13.40 8.10
CA ARG A 130 2.83 13.08 9.23
C ARG A 130 2.68 14.07 10.38
N ILE A 131 2.39 15.34 10.10
CA ILE A 131 2.08 16.34 11.13
C ILE A 131 0.83 15.94 11.88
N HIS A 132 -0.26 15.63 11.17
CA HIS A 132 -1.51 15.18 11.79
C HIS A 132 -1.28 13.95 12.66
N LYS A 133 -0.56 12.93 12.17
CA LYS A 133 -0.25 11.74 12.97
C LYS A 133 0.60 12.00 14.20
N ALA A 134 1.55 12.94 14.13
CA ALA A 134 2.31 13.36 15.30
C ALA A 134 1.41 14.05 16.33
N LEU A 135 0.53 14.95 15.88
CA LEU A 135 -0.42 15.62 16.78
C LEU A 135 -1.49 14.68 17.34
N GLU A 136 -1.93 13.69 16.58
CA GLU A 136 -2.87 12.65 17.02
C GLU A 136 -2.27 11.85 18.20
N ILE A 137 -0.97 11.54 18.16
CA ILE A 137 -0.26 10.92 19.29
C ILE A 137 -0.25 11.86 20.50
N PHE A 138 0.11 13.12 20.29
CA PHE A 138 0.18 14.07 21.39
C PHE A 138 -1.19 14.29 22.06
N TYR A 139 -2.26 14.47 21.30
CA TYR A 139 -3.58 14.70 21.86
C TYR A 139 -4.19 13.46 22.52
N SER A 140 -3.85 12.25 22.08
CA SER A 140 -4.33 11.01 22.71
C SER A 140 -3.53 10.60 23.94
N THR A 141 -2.25 10.95 24.02
CA THR A 141 -1.35 10.46 25.09
C THR A 141 -0.80 11.54 26.00
N HIS A 142 -1.00 12.81 25.65
CA HIS A 142 -0.34 13.98 26.25
C HIS A 142 1.20 13.89 26.30
N THR A 143 1.79 13.02 25.46
CA THR A 143 3.23 12.78 25.39
C THR A 143 3.78 13.31 24.06
N PRO A 144 4.92 14.02 24.05
CA PRO A 144 5.59 14.40 22.80
C PRO A 144 5.84 13.17 21.90
N PRO A 145 5.54 13.24 20.59
CA PRO A 145 5.65 12.06 19.70
C PRO A 145 7.04 11.39 19.71
N SER A 146 8.11 12.18 19.82
CA SER A 146 9.48 11.67 19.87
C SER A 146 9.76 10.87 21.14
N GLU A 147 9.15 11.22 22.27
CA GLU A 147 9.22 10.45 23.52
C GLU A 147 8.33 9.22 23.47
N TYR A 148 7.12 9.37 22.93
CA TYR A 148 6.21 8.24 22.72
C TYR A 148 6.86 7.14 21.88
N PHE A 149 7.52 7.48 20.78
CA PHE A 149 8.23 6.49 19.94
C PHE A 149 9.50 5.93 20.58
N LYS A 150 10.16 6.65 21.49
CA LYS A 150 11.26 6.10 22.30
C LYS A 150 10.75 5.04 23.27
N ALA A 151 9.62 5.28 23.92
CA ALA A 151 8.97 4.32 24.82
C ALA A 151 8.33 3.14 24.06
N ASN A 152 7.95 3.35 22.79
CA ASN A 152 7.33 2.35 21.93
C ASN A 152 8.19 2.08 20.68
N PRO A 153 9.38 1.48 20.86
CA PRO A 153 10.28 1.24 19.74
C PRO A 153 9.67 0.26 18.74
N LYS A 154 10.05 0.42 17.47
CA LYS A 154 9.69 -0.53 16.42
C LYS A 154 10.26 -1.91 16.76
N LYS A 155 9.47 -2.95 16.50
CA LYS A 155 9.93 -4.34 16.55
C LYS A 155 10.05 -4.86 15.11
N PRO A 156 11.28 -5.08 14.61
CA PRO A 156 11.50 -5.64 13.28
C PRO A 156 10.76 -6.97 13.09
N PHE A 157 10.46 -7.30 11.84
CA PHE A 157 9.85 -8.59 11.52
C PHE A 157 10.79 -9.74 11.88
N GLU A 158 10.28 -10.75 12.59
CA GLU A 158 11.11 -11.82 13.15
C GLU A 158 11.64 -12.79 12.09
N HIS A 159 10.97 -12.85 10.93
CA HIS A 159 11.32 -13.78 9.86
C HIS A 159 12.15 -13.09 8.76
N ALA A 160 13.23 -13.75 8.35
CA ALA A 160 14.00 -13.32 7.20
C ALA A 160 13.18 -13.49 5.92
N ILE A 161 13.16 -12.45 5.08
CA ILE A 161 12.46 -12.45 3.79
C ILE A 161 13.47 -12.18 2.68
N SER A 162 13.59 -13.12 1.74
CA SER A 162 14.36 -12.95 0.52
C SER A 162 13.62 -12.03 -0.45
N LEU A 163 14.30 -10.98 -0.92
CA LEU A 163 13.70 -9.92 -1.72
C LEU A 163 14.07 -10.05 -3.19
N PHE A 164 13.05 -9.99 -4.06
CA PHE A 164 13.20 -10.07 -5.50
C PHE A 164 12.44 -8.93 -6.19
N ALA A 165 13.01 -8.38 -7.26
CA ALA A 165 12.36 -7.40 -8.12
C ALA A 165 12.55 -7.71 -9.60
N LEU A 166 11.48 -7.52 -10.37
CA LEU A 166 11.54 -7.65 -11.82
C LEU A 166 12.15 -6.39 -12.45
N SER A 167 13.15 -6.58 -13.28
CA SER A 167 13.71 -5.56 -14.17
C SER A 167 13.04 -5.66 -15.54
N VAL A 168 12.33 -4.60 -15.91
CA VAL A 168 11.69 -4.49 -17.22
C VAL A 168 12.23 -3.27 -17.92
N GLU A 169 12.56 -3.42 -19.20
CA GLU A 169 13.04 -2.34 -20.05
C GLU A 169 11.97 -1.22 -20.15
N LYS A 170 12.42 0.04 -20.08
CA LYS A 170 11.53 1.17 -19.83
C LYS A 170 10.47 1.34 -20.93
N SER A 171 10.84 1.18 -22.19
CA SER A 171 9.89 1.33 -23.30
C SER A 171 8.82 0.23 -23.26
N THR A 172 9.25 -1.02 -23.04
CA THR A 172 8.36 -2.16 -22.82
C THR A 172 7.40 -1.93 -21.65
N LEU A 173 7.89 -1.46 -20.49
CA LEU A 173 7.05 -1.18 -19.33
C LEU A 173 5.99 -0.12 -19.62
N HIS A 174 6.38 0.98 -20.28
CA HIS A 174 5.44 2.03 -20.65
C HIS A 174 4.36 1.53 -21.60
N ASN A 175 4.74 0.72 -22.60
CA ASN A 175 3.79 0.13 -23.54
C ASN A 175 2.81 -0.82 -22.83
N ASN A 176 3.32 -1.68 -21.93
CA ASN A 176 2.48 -2.57 -21.13
C ASN A 176 1.49 -1.81 -20.26
N ILE A 177 1.92 -0.71 -19.63
CA ILE A 177 1.03 0.15 -18.83
C ILE A 177 -0.06 0.75 -19.71
N LYS A 178 0.28 1.32 -20.88
CA LYS A 178 -0.69 1.91 -21.80
C LYS A 178 -1.73 0.88 -22.26
N GLN A 179 -1.26 -0.29 -22.71
CA GLN A 179 -2.15 -1.35 -23.16
C GLN A 179 -3.05 -1.85 -22.02
N ARG A 180 -2.50 -1.99 -20.81
CA ARG A 180 -3.27 -2.37 -19.62
C ARG A 180 -4.35 -1.35 -19.29
N THR A 181 -4.03 -0.06 -19.30
CA THR A 181 -5.02 1.02 -19.07
C THR A 181 -6.16 0.94 -20.08
N LYS A 182 -5.85 0.79 -21.37
CA LYS A 182 -6.86 0.64 -22.42
C LYS A 182 -7.74 -0.58 -22.19
N ASN A 183 -7.13 -1.72 -21.86
CA ASN A 183 -7.87 -2.94 -21.56
C ASN A 183 -8.79 -2.78 -20.35
N MET A 184 -8.34 -2.09 -19.28
CA MET A 184 -9.18 -1.81 -18.10
C MET A 184 -10.40 -0.96 -18.45
N LEU A 185 -10.21 0.10 -19.23
CA LEU A 185 -11.33 0.94 -19.70
C LEU A 185 -12.31 0.13 -20.54
N HIS A 186 -11.82 -0.68 -21.49
CA HIS A 186 -12.66 -1.57 -22.29
C HIS A 186 -13.39 -2.65 -21.46
N SER A 187 -12.81 -3.07 -20.33
CA SER A 187 -13.38 -4.11 -19.47
C SER A 187 -14.41 -3.60 -18.47
N GLY A 188 -14.70 -2.29 -18.47
CA GLY A 188 -15.73 -1.69 -17.62
C GLY A 188 -15.20 -0.99 -16.37
N LEU A 189 -13.97 -0.44 -16.40
CA LEU A 189 -13.41 0.30 -15.26
C LEU A 189 -14.32 1.45 -14.80
N ILE A 190 -14.92 2.19 -15.73
CA ILE A 190 -15.74 3.37 -15.39
C ILE A 190 -17.02 2.92 -14.67
N GLU A 191 -17.61 1.82 -15.13
CA GLU A 191 -18.82 1.20 -14.61
C GLU A 191 -18.58 0.65 -13.20
N GLU A 192 -17.45 -0.05 -12.98
CA GLU A 192 -17.01 -0.50 -11.65
C GLU A 192 -16.93 0.69 -10.69
N ILE A 193 -16.21 1.75 -11.06
CA ILE A 193 -16.04 2.90 -10.17
C ILE A 193 -17.34 3.67 -9.96
N LYS A 194 -18.19 3.78 -10.98
CA LYS A 194 -19.50 4.42 -10.86
C LYS A 194 -20.37 3.70 -9.82
N ALA A 195 -20.43 2.37 -9.85
CA ALA A 195 -21.21 1.58 -8.91
C ALA A 195 -20.71 1.76 -7.47
N LEU A 196 -19.39 1.78 -7.26
CA LEU A 196 -18.80 1.97 -5.93
C LEU A 196 -19.01 3.39 -5.42
N TYR A 197 -18.81 4.39 -6.28
CA TYR A 197 -18.93 5.81 -5.92
C TYR A 197 -20.35 6.21 -5.50
N THR A 198 -21.37 5.48 -5.96
CA THR A 198 -22.76 5.68 -5.53
C THR A 198 -23.09 5.01 -4.19
N GLN A 199 -22.35 3.98 -3.79
CA GLN A 199 -22.68 3.14 -2.63
C GLN A 199 -21.86 3.48 -1.38
N TYR A 200 -20.65 4.01 -1.54
CA TYR A 200 -19.70 4.19 -0.45
C TYR A 200 -19.31 5.65 -0.20
N PRO A 201 -18.86 6.01 1.01
CA PRO A 201 -18.41 7.36 1.34
C PRO A 201 -17.30 7.84 0.41
N LYS A 202 -17.42 9.06 -0.13
CA LYS A 202 -16.50 9.61 -1.14
C LYS A 202 -15.06 9.81 -0.64
N ASP A 203 -14.89 9.91 0.66
CA ASP A 203 -13.60 10.05 1.34
C ASP A 203 -12.91 8.71 1.63
N SER A 204 -13.56 7.58 1.29
CA SER A 204 -12.99 6.23 1.40
C SER A 204 -11.63 6.15 0.71
N GLN A 205 -10.68 5.47 1.34
CA GLN A 205 -9.29 5.40 0.91
C GLN A 205 -9.10 4.93 -0.56
N PRO A 206 -9.85 3.92 -1.07
CA PRO A 206 -9.68 3.46 -2.44
C PRO A 206 -9.96 4.52 -3.51
N PHE A 207 -10.83 5.51 -3.22
CA PHE A 207 -11.14 6.59 -4.17
C PHE A 207 -9.95 7.52 -4.45
N LYS A 208 -8.86 7.39 -3.68
CA LYS A 208 -7.59 8.12 -3.91
C LYS A 208 -6.60 7.34 -4.78
N ALA A 209 -6.89 6.08 -5.10
CA ALA A 209 -6.01 5.23 -5.89
C ALA A 209 -6.02 5.63 -7.39
N ILE A 210 -4.93 5.33 -8.09
CA ILE A 210 -4.81 5.54 -9.54
C ILE A 210 -5.79 4.60 -10.26
N GLY A 211 -6.41 5.08 -11.33
CA GLY A 211 -7.52 4.39 -12.01
C GLY A 211 -8.86 4.78 -11.38
N VAL A 212 -8.96 4.70 -10.06
CA VAL A 212 -10.19 5.03 -9.34
C VAL A 212 -10.45 6.54 -9.33
N LYS A 213 -9.49 7.33 -8.84
CA LYS A 213 -9.66 8.79 -8.71
C LYS A 213 -9.87 9.47 -10.06
N GLU A 214 -9.18 9.01 -11.11
CA GLU A 214 -9.35 9.56 -12.44
C GLU A 214 -10.73 9.21 -13.02
N SER A 215 -11.22 7.98 -12.80
CA SER A 215 -12.59 7.61 -13.19
C SER A 215 -13.64 8.44 -12.46
N VAL A 216 -13.45 8.77 -11.18
CA VAL A 216 -14.33 9.72 -10.46
C VAL A 216 -14.34 11.09 -11.13
N LEU A 217 -13.17 11.64 -11.48
CA LEU A 217 -13.08 12.93 -12.18
C LEU A 217 -13.79 12.90 -13.55
N TYR A 218 -13.71 11.78 -14.27
CA TYR A 218 -14.46 11.58 -15.51
C TYR A 218 -15.98 11.57 -15.26
N LEU A 219 -16.45 10.84 -14.24
CA LEU A 219 -17.87 10.81 -13.85
C LEU A 219 -18.40 12.19 -13.44
N GLU A 220 -17.54 13.03 -12.87
CA GLU A 220 -17.83 14.44 -12.53
C GLU A 220 -17.70 15.40 -13.74
N LYS A 221 -17.49 14.86 -14.96
CA LYS A 221 -17.32 15.62 -16.21
C LYS A 221 -16.13 16.58 -16.20
N ARG A 222 -15.11 16.30 -15.37
CA ARG A 222 -13.87 17.09 -15.27
C ARG A 222 -12.77 16.59 -16.21
N LEU A 223 -12.96 15.43 -16.82
CA LEU A 223 -12.07 14.84 -17.82
C LEU A 223 -12.90 14.29 -18.99
N THR A 224 -12.36 14.37 -20.19
CA THR A 224 -12.81 13.56 -21.33
C THR A 224 -12.32 12.12 -21.21
N LEU A 225 -12.86 11.20 -22.02
CA LEU A 225 -12.42 9.79 -22.03
C LEU A 225 -10.93 9.66 -22.42
N LYS A 226 -10.47 10.50 -23.35
CA LYS A 226 -9.07 10.53 -23.77
C LYS A 226 -8.16 11.02 -22.64
N GLU A 227 -8.53 12.10 -21.97
CA GLU A 227 -7.77 12.62 -20.83
C GLU A 227 -7.76 11.65 -19.65
N LEU A 228 -8.84 10.89 -19.43
CA LEU A 228 -8.89 9.80 -18.45
C LEU A 228 -7.81 8.74 -18.75
N GLU A 229 -7.77 8.21 -19.97
CA GLU A 229 -6.78 7.21 -20.38
C GLU A 229 -5.34 7.74 -20.23
N GLU A 230 -5.08 8.96 -20.69
CA GLU A 230 -3.77 9.61 -20.63
C GLU A 230 -3.33 9.84 -19.19
N THR A 231 -4.25 10.28 -18.32
CA THR A 231 -3.97 10.58 -16.91
C THR A 231 -3.69 9.29 -16.13
N ILE A 232 -4.50 8.24 -16.30
CA ILE A 232 -4.25 6.94 -15.65
C ILE A 232 -2.89 6.38 -16.09
N THR A 233 -2.60 6.42 -17.40
CA THR A 233 -1.35 5.92 -17.95
C THR A 233 -0.15 6.70 -17.39
N SER A 234 -0.19 8.03 -17.44
CA SER A 234 0.87 8.90 -16.91
C SER A 234 1.11 8.69 -15.41
N ASN A 235 0.04 8.62 -14.62
CA ASN A 235 0.14 8.41 -13.17
C ASN A 235 0.65 7.01 -12.82
N THR A 236 0.26 5.98 -13.59
CA THR A 236 0.77 4.61 -13.41
C THR A 236 2.26 4.54 -13.76
N ILE A 237 2.73 5.20 -14.82
CA ILE A 237 4.17 5.30 -15.14
C ILE A 237 4.94 5.97 -14.01
N LYS A 238 4.42 7.08 -13.47
CA LYS A 238 5.02 7.76 -12.31
C LYS A 238 5.05 6.85 -11.07
N LEU A 239 4.00 6.06 -10.84
CA LEU A 239 3.95 5.08 -9.76
C LEU A 239 5.04 4.02 -9.92
N ALA A 240 5.14 3.40 -11.10
CA ALA A 240 6.16 2.39 -11.39
C ALA A 240 7.58 2.94 -11.22
N LYS A 241 7.84 4.18 -11.66
CA LYS A 241 9.12 4.87 -11.41
C LYS A 241 9.39 5.03 -9.92
N ARG A 242 8.41 5.49 -9.13
CA ARG A 242 8.56 5.65 -7.67
C ARG A 242 8.80 4.32 -6.98
N GLN A 243 8.10 3.25 -7.36
CA GLN A 243 8.32 1.90 -6.82
C GLN A 243 9.75 1.42 -7.11
N ASN A 244 10.24 1.59 -8.34
CA ASN A 244 11.60 1.22 -8.71
C ASN A 244 12.65 2.02 -7.91
N THR A 245 12.47 3.34 -7.77
CA THR A 245 13.37 4.17 -6.96
C THR A 245 13.32 3.77 -5.49
N PHE A 246 12.14 3.52 -4.94
CA PHE A 246 11.98 3.08 -3.56
C PHE A 246 12.70 1.74 -3.34
N ASN A 247 12.44 0.76 -4.20
CA ASN A 247 13.03 -0.57 -4.08
C ASN A 247 14.57 -0.53 -4.09
N LYS A 248 15.17 0.26 -4.99
CA LYS A 248 16.62 0.41 -5.11
C LYS A 248 17.28 1.14 -3.95
N THR A 249 16.54 2.01 -3.25
CA THR A 249 17.13 2.90 -2.22
C THR A 249 16.77 2.49 -0.80
N GLN A 250 15.70 1.73 -0.60
CA GLN A 250 15.16 1.41 0.73
C GLN A 250 15.35 -0.05 1.13
N PHE A 251 15.59 -0.95 0.17
CA PHE A 251 15.87 -2.36 0.44
C PHE A 251 17.35 -2.68 0.22
N ASN A 252 17.93 -3.33 1.22
CA ASN A 252 19.24 -3.95 1.11
C ASN A 252 19.05 -5.38 0.58
N ASN A 253 20.05 -5.92 -0.13
CA ASN A 253 20.06 -7.30 -0.63
C ASN A 253 18.89 -7.65 -1.58
N LEU A 254 18.34 -6.67 -2.30
CA LEU A 254 17.31 -6.90 -3.31
C LEU A 254 17.90 -7.52 -4.58
N TYR A 255 17.53 -8.76 -4.89
CA TYR A 255 17.88 -9.36 -6.18
C TYR A 255 17.00 -8.79 -7.29
N THR A 256 17.60 -8.17 -8.30
CA THR A 256 16.87 -7.59 -9.43
C THR A 256 17.29 -8.26 -10.73
N GLY A 257 16.32 -8.74 -11.52
CA GLY A 257 16.59 -9.39 -12.80
C GLY A 257 15.35 -9.49 -13.68
N SER A 258 15.53 -9.97 -14.90
CA SER A 258 14.43 -10.34 -15.80
C SER A 258 13.53 -11.41 -15.19
N VAL A 259 12.36 -11.65 -15.80
CA VAL A 259 11.42 -12.69 -15.35
C VAL A 259 12.07 -14.06 -15.25
N GLY A 260 12.92 -14.43 -16.22
CA GLY A 260 13.63 -15.71 -16.22
C GLY A 260 14.65 -15.82 -15.08
N GLU A 261 15.45 -14.77 -14.88
CA GLU A 261 16.47 -14.71 -13.83
C GLU A 261 15.85 -14.76 -12.43
N VAL A 262 14.83 -13.94 -12.17
CA VAL A 262 14.12 -13.91 -10.88
C VAL A 262 13.44 -15.25 -10.60
N ARG A 263 12.78 -15.85 -11.62
CA ARG A 263 12.18 -17.18 -11.47
C ARG A 263 13.22 -18.23 -11.09
N HIS A 264 14.36 -18.23 -11.77
CA HIS A 264 15.45 -19.17 -11.48
C HIS A 264 16.02 -18.96 -10.06
N ALA A 265 16.23 -17.70 -9.66
CA ALA A 265 16.70 -17.34 -8.33
C ALA A 265 15.75 -17.82 -7.20
N ILE A 266 14.44 -17.61 -7.36
CA ILE A 266 13.41 -18.07 -6.41
C ILE A 266 13.42 -19.60 -6.30
N LEU A 267 13.49 -20.31 -7.43
CA LEU A 267 13.49 -21.78 -7.45
C LEU A 267 14.76 -22.38 -6.82
N ASN A 268 15.90 -21.73 -6.95
CA ASN A 268 17.13 -22.18 -6.29
C ASN A 268 17.12 -21.88 -4.80
N HIS A 269 16.63 -20.71 -4.41
CA HIS A 269 16.53 -20.33 -3.00
C HIS A 269 15.61 -21.28 -2.22
N SER A 270 14.42 -21.59 -2.77
CA SER A 270 13.48 -22.52 -2.14
C SER A 270 14.06 -23.93 -1.97
N LYS A 271 14.81 -24.45 -2.95
CA LYS A 271 15.46 -25.76 -2.84
C LYS A 271 16.54 -25.82 -1.76
N SER A 272 17.27 -24.73 -1.56
CA SER A 272 18.30 -24.66 -0.51
C SER A 272 17.69 -24.48 0.88
N ALA A 273 16.60 -23.73 1.00
CA ALA A 273 15.91 -23.48 2.27
C ALA A 273 15.16 -24.70 2.82
N ILE A 274 14.70 -25.62 1.96
CA ILE A 274 14.00 -26.86 2.36
C ILE A 274 14.99 -27.97 2.77
N LYS A 275 16.27 -27.85 2.41
CA LYS A 275 17.31 -28.87 2.66
C LYS A 275 18.19 -28.61 3.89
N GLY A 276 18.06 -27.46 4.54
CA GLY A 276 18.81 -27.09 5.75
C GLY A 276 17.88 -27.00 6.95
#